data_AF-A0A4Z1A664-F1
#
_entry.id   AF-A0A4Z1A664-F1
#
_cell.length_a   1.000
_cell.length_b   1.000
_cell.length_c   1.000
_cell.angle_alpha   90.00
_cell.angle_beta   90.00
_cell.angle_gamma   90.00
#
_symmetry.space_group_name_H-M   'P 1'
#
loop_
_entity.id
_entity.type
_entity.pdbx_description
1 polymer ?
#
loop_
_entity_poly.entity_id
_entity_poly.type
_entity_poly.pdbx_seq_one_letter_code
_entity_poly.pdbx_strand_id
1 'polypeptide(L)'
;MNEFNPVIFLILVSFAYDCSNQKDYCMESAGRKGGSFYSNAESACLSYLSYQESIRIGEERNQSISIYRILSEESFLSCVYKTIEKRKCEKKSEYIPHFGY
;
A
#
# COMPACT_ATOMS: atom_id res chain seq x y z
N MET A 1 -16.22 -19.02 -43.42
CA MET A 1 -15.75 -17.64 -43.14
C MET A 1 -16.40 -17.24 -41.83
N ASN A 2 -15.64 -17.16 -40.74
CA ASN A 2 -16.20 -16.76 -39.44
C ASN A 2 -16.44 -15.25 -39.46
N GLU A 3 -17.70 -14.83 -39.33
CA GLU A 3 -18.06 -13.41 -39.19
C GLU A 3 -17.51 -12.88 -37.87
N PHE A 4 -16.57 -11.95 -37.98
CA PHE A 4 -15.98 -11.27 -36.84
C PHE A 4 -16.98 -10.24 -36.32
N ASN A 5 -17.60 -10.50 -35.16
CA ASN A 5 -18.57 -9.58 -34.57
C ASN A 5 -17.82 -8.44 -33.84
N PRO A 6 -17.86 -7.20 -34.36
CA PRO A 6 -17.10 -6.08 -33.82
C PRO A 6 -17.55 -5.69 -32.41
N VAL A 7 -18.79 -6.00 -32.03
CA VAL A 7 -19.31 -5.74 -30.67
C VAL A 7 -18.66 -6.67 -29.65
N ILE A 8 -18.51 -7.95 -30.00
CA ILE A 8 -17.82 -8.93 -29.14
C ILE A 8 -16.34 -8.56 -29.00
N PHE A 9 -15.71 -8.11 -30.09
CA PHE A 9 -14.33 -7.63 -30.06
C PHE A 9 -14.16 -6.41 -29.15
N LEU A 10 -15.06 -5.42 -29.26
CA LEU A 10 -15.02 -4.23 -28.39
C LEU A 10 -15.20 -4.59 -26.91
N ILE A 11 -16.14 -5.48 -26.60
CA ILE A 11 -16.36 -5.96 -25.22
C ILE A 11 -15.11 -6.66 -24.68
N LEU A 12 -14.49 -7.54 -25.47
CA LEU A 12 -13.25 -8.23 -25.07
C LEU A 12 -12.07 -7.25 -24.86
N VAL A 13 -11.96 -6.23 -25.71
CA VAL A 13 -10.94 -5.17 -25.57
C VAL A 13 -11.20 -4.32 -24.33
N SER A 14 -12.45 -3.97 -24.02
CA SER A 14 -12.81 -3.25 -22.79
C SER A 14 -12.45 -4.05 -21.53
N PHE A 15 -12.78 -5.35 -21.51
CA PHE A 15 -12.40 -6.24 -20.40
C PHE A 15 -10.88 -6.40 -20.28
N ALA A 16 -10.14 -6.41 -21.38
CA ALA A 16 -8.67 -6.46 -21.35
C ALA A 16 -8.07 -5.16 -20.79
N TYR A 17 -8.63 -3.99 -21.12
CA TYR A 17 -8.16 -2.68 -20.65
C TYR A 17 -8.43 -2.46 -19.15
N ASP A 18 -9.58 -2.93 -18.64
CA ASP A 18 -9.93 -2.87 -17.21
C ASP A 18 -9.10 -3.82 -16.34
N CYS A 19 -8.49 -4.85 -16.93
CA CYS A 19 -7.62 -5.78 -16.20
C CYS A 19 -6.19 -5.26 -15.98
N SER A 20 -5.69 -4.40 -16.87
CA SER A 20 -4.30 -3.90 -16.85
C SER A 20 -3.98 -3.10 -15.57
N ASN A 21 -4.92 -2.30 -15.07
CA ASN A 21 -4.70 -1.40 -13.92
C ASN A 21 -5.10 -1.99 -12.55
N GLN A 22 -5.49 -3.26 -12.48
CA GLN A 22 -6.02 -3.85 -11.23
C GLN A 22 -4.98 -3.91 -10.11
N LYS A 23 -3.70 -4.11 -10.47
CA LYS A 23 -2.59 -4.13 -9.52
C LYS A 23 -2.36 -2.75 -8.91
N ASP A 24 -2.26 -1.73 -9.75
CA ASP A 24 -2.01 -0.36 -9.32
C ASP A 24 -3.16 0.15 -8.45
N TYR A 25 -4.40 -0.13 -8.86
CA TYR A 25 -5.57 0.17 -8.04
C TYR A 25 -5.53 -0.55 -6.68
N CYS A 26 -5.13 -1.83 -6.64
CA CYS A 26 -4.99 -2.55 -5.39
C CYS A 26 -3.92 -1.92 -4.49
N MET A 27 -2.76 -1.56 -5.05
CA MET A 27 -1.65 -0.97 -4.30
C MET A 27 -2.01 0.43 -3.78
N GLU A 28 -2.70 1.24 -4.59
CA GLU A 28 -3.21 2.55 -4.18
C GLU A 28 -4.27 2.41 -3.07
N SER A 29 -5.19 1.44 -3.21
CA SER A 29 -6.20 1.13 -2.19
C SER A 29 -5.56 0.64 -0.88
N ALA A 30 -4.53 -0.21 -0.97
CA ALA A 30 -3.74 -0.66 0.17
C ALA A 30 -3.02 0.51 0.86
N GLY A 31 -2.52 1.49 0.10
CA GLY A 31 -1.92 2.71 0.62
C GLY A 31 -2.91 3.61 1.37
N ARG A 32 -4.18 3.64 0.97
CA ARG A 32 -5.26 4.40 1.65
C ARG A 32 -5.79 3.74 2.93
N LYS A 33 -5.51 2.46 3.12
CA LYS A 33 -5.96 1.67 4.28
C LYS A 33 -5.03 1.90 5.49
N GLY A 34 -5.59 1.86 6.70
CA GLY A 34 -4.82 1.99 7.95
C GLY A 34 -4.37 3.41 8.31
N GLY A 35 -5.25 4.40 8.12
CA GLY A 35 -4.99 5.80 8.47
C GLY A 35 -4.45 6.64 7.32
N SER A 36 -4.77 7.95 7.32
CA SER A 36 -4.44 8.88 6.23
C SER A 36 -3.08 9.56 6.37
N PHE A 37 -2.39 9.38 7.50
CA PHE A 37 -1.17 10.15 7.80
C PHE A 37 0.01 9.73 6.91
N TYR A 38 0.02 8.47 6.44
CA TYR A 38 1.09 7.92 5.61
C TYR A 38 0.53 7.39 4.28
N SER A 39 1.18 7.78 3.18
CA SER A 39 0.75 7.45 1.81
C SER A 39 0.97 5.97 1.46
N ASN A 40 1.97 5.32 2.06
CA ASN A 40 2.31 3.93 1.81
C ASN A 40 2.95 3.26 3.04
N ALA A 41 3.15 1.95 2.97
CA ALA A 41 3.76 1.19 4.07
C ALA A 41 5.18 1.68 4.39
N GLU A 42 5.97 1.97 3.37
CA GLU A 42 7.38 2.36 3.51
C GLU A 42 7.54 3.65 4.32
N SER A 43 6.79 4.70 3.97
CA SER A 43 6.79 5.97 4.71
C SER A 43 6.39 5.78 6.17
N ALA A 44 5.35 4.99 6.45
CA ALA A 44 4.96 4.68 7.82
C ALA A 44 6.08 3.97 8.60
N CYS A 45 6.74 2.98 7.98
CA CYS A 45 7.83 2.24 8.62
C CYS A 45 9.06 3.12 8.86
N LEU A 46 9.43 3.98 7.91
CA LEU A 46 10.52 4.93 8.06
C LEU A 46 10.24 5.95 9.16
N SER A 47 9.01 6.45 9.25
CA SER A 47 8.60 7.35 10.33
C SER A 47 8.69 6.66 11.70
N TYR A 48 8.28 5.41 11.82
CA TYR A 48 8.45 4.63 13.05
C TYR A 48 9.93 4.59 13.49
N LEU A 49 10.83 4.23 12.58
CA LEU A 49 12.27 4.18 12.86
C LEU A 49 12.83 5.56 13.25
N SER A 50 12.41 6.62 12.56
CA SER A 50 12.83 8.00 12.85
C SER A 50 12.37 8.46 14.24
N TYR A 51 11.14 8.11 14.63
CA TYR A 51 10.63 8.43 15.98
C TYR A 51 11.31 7.62 17.07
N GLN A 52 11.64 6.34 16.82
CA GLN A 52 12.43 5.53 17.75
C GLN A 52 13.80 6.14 18.00
N GLU A 53 14.46 6.64 16.94
CA GLU A 53 15.74 7.31 17.07
C GLU A 53 15.62 8.65 17.82
N SER A 54 14.54 9.40 17.57
CA SER A 54 14.26 10.65 18.30
C SER A 54 14.00 10.40 19.79
N ILE A 55 13.32 9.29 20.12
CA ILE A 55 13.14 8.82 21.50
C ILE A 55 14.49 8.51 22.14
N ARG A 56 15.32 7.70 21.47
CA ARG A 56 16.66 7.32 21.96
C ARG A 56 17.51 8.54 22.29
N ILE A 57 17.60 9.49 21.36
CA ILE A 57 18.36 10.74 21.53
C ILE A 57 17.76 11.59 22.67
N GLY A 58 16.43 11.64 22.79
CA GLY A 58 15.74 12.36 23.85
C GLY A 58 16.00 11.77 25.24
N GLU A 59 16.04 10.44 25.37
CA GLU A 59 16.39 9.75 26.62
C GLU A 59 17.84 10.04 27.02
N GLU A 60 18.78 9.99 26.07
CA GLU A 60 20.19 10.36 26.30
C GLU A 60 20.35 11.81 26.78
N ARG A 61 19.47 12.71 26.32
CA ARG A 61 19.49 14.15 26.66
C ARG A 61 18.56 14.53 27.80
N ASN A 62 17.90 13.55 28.44
CA ASN A 62 16.92 13.77 29.50
C ASN A 62 15.77 14.75 29.10
N GLN A 63 15.36 14.69 27.84
CA GLN A 63 14.29 15.51 27.26
C GLN A 63 12.94 14.80 27.32
N SER A 64 11.85 15.57 27.28
CA SER A 64 10.51 15.01 27.14
C SER A 64 10.32 14.38 25.77
N ILE A 65 9.89 13.12 25.74
CA ILE A 65 9.74 12.30 24.52
C ILE A 65 8.30 11.78 24.32
N SER A 66 7.33 12.27 25.11
CA SER A 66 5.97 11.74 25.13
C SER A 66 5.28 11.82 23.76
N ILE A 67 5.47 12.92 23.02
CA ILE A 67 4.93 13.07 21.66
C ILE A 67 5.57 12.07 20.69
N TYR A 68 6.88 11.88 20.76
CA TYR A 68 7.57 10.94 19.87
C TYR A 68 7.15 9.50 20.13
N ARG A 69 6.84 9.13 21.39
CA ARG A 69 6.28 7.81 21.72
C ARG A 69 4.92 7.57 21.06
N ILE A 70 3.99 8.53 21.19
CA ILE A 70 2.65 8.43 20.57
C ILE A 70 2.78 8.32 19.05
N LEU A 71 3.58 9.19 18.43
CA LEU A 71 3.79 9.17 16.99
C LEU A 71 4.47 7.88 16.52
N SER A 72 5.42 7.35 17.30
CA SER A 72 6.07 6.08 17.01
C SER A 72 5.08 4.92 17.01
N GLU A 73 4.21 4.83 18.01
CA GLU A 73 3.17 3.79 18.09
C GLU A 73 2.21 3.87 16.89
N GLU A 74 1.75 5.07 16.53
CA GLU A 74 0.87 5.27 15.38
C GLU A 74 1.55 4.88 14.04
N SER A 75 2.81 5.31 13.85
CA SER A 75 3.62 4.93 12.69
C SER A 75 3.82 3.42 12.61
N PHE A 76 4.07 2.76 13.74
CA PHE A 76 4.26 1.31 13.79
C PHE A 76 2.99 0.56 13.36
N LEU A 77 1.83 0.93 13.92
CA LEU A 77 0.55 0.33 13.55
C LEU A 77 0.24 0.56 12.05
N SER A 78 0.48 1.77 11.56
CA SER A 78 0.32 2.11 10.15
C SER A 78 1.24 1.28 9.24
N CYS A 79 2.52 1.14 9.62
CA CYS A 79 3.51 0.32 8.93
C CYS A 79 3.06 -1.14 8.82
N VAL A 80 2.68 -1.75 9.94
CA VAL A 80 2.24 -3.15 9.99
C VAL A 80 1.00 -3.36 9.13
N TYR A 81 -0.02 -2.52 9.30
CA TYR A 81 -1.30 -2.68 8.60
C TYR A 81 -1.16 -2.48 7.09
N LYS A 82 -0.48 -1.41 6.66
CA LYS A 82 -0.25 -1.14 5.23
C LYS A 82 0.65 -2.21 4.60
N THR A 83 1.61 -2.77 5.34
CA THR A 83 2.43 -3.89 4.85
C THR A 83 1.58 -5.15 4.62
N ILE A 84 0.65 -5.46 5.53
CA ILE A 84 -0.27 -6.59 5.36
C ILE A 84 -1.15 -6.40 4.12
N GLU A 85 -1.71 -5.20 3.92
CA GLU A 85 -2.53 -4.92 2.73
C GLU A 85 -1.71 -4.97 1.43
N LYS A 86 -0.48 -4.43 1.43
CA LYS A 86 0.45 -4.55 0.29
C LYS A 86 0.71 -6.01 -0.05
N ARG A 87 1.00 -6.86 0.94
CA ARG A 87 1.21 -8.30 0.74
C ARG A 87 -0.03 -9.02 0.21
N LYS A 88 -1.25 -8.59 0.58
CA LYS A 88 -2.48 -9.14 0.00
C LYS A 88 -2.59 -8.82 -1.50
N CYS A 89 -2.21 -7.63 -1.92
CA CYS A 89 -2.16 -7.26 -3.33
C CYS A 89 -1.07 -8.03 -4.09
N GLU A 90 0.13 -8.14 -3.52
CA GLU A 90 1.23 -8.92 -4.12
C GLU A 90 0.83 -10.39 -4.31
N LYS A 91 0.24 -11.04 -3.29
CA LYS A 91 -0.27 -12.40 -3.43
C LYS A 91 -1.33 -12.52 -4.52
N LYS A 92 -2.26 -11.57 -4.66
CA LYS A 92 -3.24 -11.61 -5.75
C LYS A 92 -2.59 -11.57 -7.14
N SER A 93 -1.47 -10.86 -7.28
CA SER A 93 -0.70 -10.83 -8.52
C SER A 93 -0.05 -12.16 -8.89
N GLU A 94 0.17 -13.06 -7.92
CA GLU A 94 0.74 -14.38 -8.17
C GLU A 94 -0.29 -15.36 -8.75
N TYR A 95 -1.59 -15.23 -8.39
CA TYR A 95 -2.62 -16.22 -8.75
C TYR A 95 -3.57 -15.77 -9.87
N ILE A 96 -3.59 -14.48 -10.21
CA ILE A 96 -4.49 -13.93 -11.23
C ILE A 96 -3.62 -13.46 -12.41
N PRO A 97 -3.56 -14.20 -13.53
CA PRO A 97 -2.66 -13.92 -14.65
C PRO A 97 -2.94 -12.58 -15.37
N HIS A 98 -4.08 -11.94 -15.09
CA HIS A 98 -4.43 -10.62 -15.60
C HIS A 98 -4.27 -9.49 -14.58
N PHE A 99 -3.76 -9.77 -13.37
CA PHE A 99 -3.64 -8.79 -12.28
C PHE A 99 -2.40 -7.91 -12.43
N GLY A 100 -2.25 -7.25 -13.57
CA GLY A 100 -1.20 -6.26 -13.81
C GLY A 100 -0.20 -6.64 -14.88
N TYR A 101 -0.66 -6.63 -16.13
CA TYR A 101 0.20 -6.31 -17.27
C TYR A 101 -0.10 -4.89 -17.73
#